data_AF-A0A7J8WQ92-F1
#
_entry.id   AF-A0A7J8WQ92-F1
#
_cell.length_a   1.000
_cell.length_b   1.000
_cell.length_c   1.000
_cell.angle_alpha   90.00
_cell.angle_beta   90.00
_cell.angle_gamma   90.00
#
_symmetry.space_group_name_H-M   'P 1'
#
loop_
_entity.id
_entity.type
_entity.pdbx_description
1 polymer ?
#
loop_
_entity_poly.entity_id
_entity_poly.type
_entity_poly.pdbx_seq_one_letter_code
_entity_poly.pdbx_strand_id
1 'polypeptide(L)'
;MRVAYDRKCRKLKRLDERGAEANKVDSTRNIIRSLSTKIRISIQVVDKISVTINKIRDEELWPLLNELIEGLNRMWKCMLECHHSQCQVIKEAKSLGSIGSGKKLSDDHLKATLQLEHELISWTIKFSSWIGAQKGYVRALNNWLLKCLHYEPEVTDDGIAPFSPSRVGAPPIFVICNQWSQVMDRISEREVVDSMRIFAMSIFQLWEQDKSEMHQRMMANKDLERKARNLDREDQKLHKEIQAMDKKIILVSGDGNSLSVAGHVYQSDTSNTSLQG
;
A
#
# COMPACT_ATOMS: atom_id res chain seq x y z
N MET A 1 18.09 -20.29 -23.83
CA MET A 1 18.19 -20.46 -25.31
C MET A 1 19.46 -19.85 -25.91
N ARG A 2 19.81 -18.58 -25.62
CA ARG A 2 21.04 -17.93 -26.14
C ARG A 2 22.32 -18.71 -25.81
N VAL A 3 22.51 -19.09 -24.54
CA VAL A 3 23.66 -19.93 -24.10
C VAL A 3 23.79 -21.23 -24.89
N ALA A 4 22.67 -21.90 -25.18
CA ALA A 4 22.66 -23.15 -25.97
C ALA A 4 22.99 -22.90 -27.44
N TYR A 5 22.47 -21.81 -28.02
CA TYR A 5 22.83 -21.35 -29.37
C TYR A 5 24.33 -21.07 -29.49
N ASP A 6 24.91 -20.32 -28.54
CA ASP A 6 26.34 -19.98 -28.54
C ASP A 6 27.21 -21.23 -28.38
N ARG A 7 26.81 -22.16 -27.51
CA ARG A 7 27.51 -23.44 -27.33
C ARG A 7 27.49 -24.27 -28.62
N LYS A 8 26.38 -24.28 -29.37
CA LYS A 8 26.27 -24.99 -30.65
C LYS A 8 27.08 -24.29 -31.74
N CYS A 9 27.10 -22.96 -31.80
CA CYS A 9 27.97 -22.21 -32.71
C CYS A 9 29.46 -22.52 -32.47
N ARG A 10 29.89 -22.56 -31.20
CA ARG A 10 31.26 -22.98 -30.83
C ARG A 10 31.54 -24.45 -31.18
N LYS A 11 30.52 -25.32 -31.13
CA LYS A 11 30.66 -26.73 -31.57
C LYS A 11 30.83 -26.81 -33.09
N LEU A 12 30.08 -26.02 -33.86
CA LEU A 12 30.17 -26.00 -35.31
C LEU A 12 31.57 -25.58 -35.77
N LYS A 13 32.12 -24.48 -35.22
CA LYS A 13 33.51 -24.03 -35.53
C LYS A 13 34.53 -25.16 -35.34
N ARG A 14 34.47 -25.88 -34.23
CA ARG A 14 35.37 -27.01 -33.94
C ARG A 14 35.19 -28.21 -34.87
N LEU A 15 33.99 -28.42 -35.41
CA LEU A 15 33.75 -29.49 -36.39
C LEU A 15 34.31 -29.11 -37.76
N ASP A 16 34.18 -27.85 -38.15
CA ASP A 16 34.73 -27.32 -39.40
C ASP A 16 36.27 -27.34 -39.38
N GLU A 17 36.90 -26.91 -38.27
CA GLU A 17 38.37 -26.93 -38.07
C GLU A 17 38.97 -28.34 -38.12
N ARG A 18 38.20 -29.36 -37.69
CA ARG A 18 38.67 -30.76 -37.60
C ARG A 18 38.31 -31.60 -38.84
N GLY A 19 37.70 -31.01 -39.86
CA GLY A 19 37.29 -31.73 -41.07
C GLY A 19 36.26 -32.85 -40.79
N ALA A 20 35.30 -32.60 -39.89
CA ALA A 20 34.29 -33.59 -39.54
C ALA A 20 33.37 -33.94 -40.73
N GLU A 21 32.78 -35.15 -40.71
CA GLU A 21 31.81 -35.61 -41.71
C GLU A 21 30.69 -34.60 -41.96
N ALA A 22 30.36 -34.36 -43.23
CA ALA A 22 29.33 -33.42 -43.67
C ALA A 22 27.98 -33.59 -42.93
N ASN A 23 27.54 -34.83 -42.71
CA ASN A 23 26.29 -35.13 -41.99
C ASN A 23 26.27 -34.58 -40.56
N LYS A 24 27.41 -34.60 -39.84
CA LYS A 24 27.54 -34.10 -38.46
C LYS A 24 27.56 -32.56 -38.44
N VAL A 25 28.20 -31.95 -39.42
CA VAL A 25 28.22 -30.49 -39.63
C VAL A 25 26.80 -29.99 -39.93
N ASP A 26 26.09 -30.62 -40.86
CA ASP A 26 24.74 -30.22 -41.26
C ASP A 26 23.70 -30.42 -40.15
N SER A 27 23.79 -31.52 -39.39
CA SER A 27 22.96 -31.72 -38.19
C SER A 27 23.16 -30.58 -37.17
N THR A 28 24.41 -30.17 -36.95
CA THR A 28 24.73 -29.06 -36.03
C THR A 28 24.21 -27.71 -36.57
N ARG A 29 24.34 -27.46 -37.88
CA ARG A 29 23.77 -26.26 -38.54
C ARG A 29 22.25 -26.21 -38.42
N ASN A 30 21.56 -27.34 -38.58
CA ASN A 30 20.10 -27.41 -38.43
C ASN A 30 19.65 -27.08 -37.01
N ILE A 31 20.36 -27.56 -36.00
CA ILE A 31 20.10 -27.20 -34.60
C ILE A 31 20.31 -25.69 -34.37
N ILE A 32 21.38 -25.12 -34.91
CA ILE A 32 21.67 -23.67 -34.81
C ILE A 32 20.55 -22.85 -35.46
N ARG A 33 20.13 -23.21 -36.68
CA ARG A 33 19.00 -22.56 -37.38
C ARG A 33 17.72 -22.64 -36.58
N SER A 34 17.39 -23.81 -36.03
CA SER A 34 16.22 -24.00 -35.16
C SER A 34 16.27 -23.10 -33.93
N LEU A 35 17.42 -23.07 -33.22
CA LEU A 35 17.62 -22.22 -32.05
C LEU A 35 17.56 -20.73 -32.39
N SER A 36 18.14 -20.31 -33.51
CA SER A 36 18.09 -18.94 -34.01
C SER A 36 16.65 -18.51 -34.28
N THR A 37 15.87 -19.36 -34.94
CA THR A 37 14.44 -19.09 -35.21
C THR A 37 13.66 -18.98 -33.90
N LYS A 38 13.88 -19.89 -32.94
CA LYS A 38 13.24 -19.81 -31.62
C LYS A 38 13.58 -18.53 -30.88
N ILE A 39 14.86 -18.12 -30.85
CA ILE A 39 15.29 -16.86 -30.23
C ILE A 39 14.61 -15.66 -30.90
N ARG A 40 14.57 -15.62 -32.23
CA ARG A 40 13.91 -14.55 -32.98
C ARG A 40 12.41 -14.48 -32.68
N ILE A 41 11.72 -15.62 -32.65
CA ILE A 41 10.30 -15.68 -32.30
C ILE A 41 10.09 -15.19 -30.87
N SER A 42 10.92 -15.62 -29.91
CA SER A 42 10.84 -15.15 -28.52
C SER A 42 11.00 -13.64 -28.42
N ILE A 43 11.95 -13.03 -29.14
CA ILE A 43 12.14 -11.58 -29.18
C ILE A 43 10.87 -10.91 -29.72
N GLN A 44 10.33 -11.37 -30.86
CA GLN A 44 9.10 -10.82 -31.43
C GLN A 44 7.90 -10.92 -30.49
N VAL A 45 7.80 -11.98 -29.70
CA VAL A 45 6.75 -12.13 -28.67
C VAL A 45 6.94 -11.10 -27.56
N VAL A 46 8.17 -10.91 -27.06
CA VAL A 46 8.47 -9.88 -26.06
C VAL A 46 8.16 -8.48 -26.58
N ASP A 47 8.53 -8.17 -27.83
CA ASP A 47 8.25 -6.87 -28.45
C ASP A 47 6.75 -6.60 -28.52
N LYS A 48 5.95 -7.58 -28.96
CA LYS A 48 4.49 -7.48 -29.00
C LYS A 48 3.89 -7.25 -27.61
N ILE A 49 4.35 -7.99 -26.60
CA ILE A 49 3.91 -7.80 -25.22
C ILE A 49 4.27 -6.40 -24.72
N SER A 50 5.47 -5.91 -25.03
CA SER A 50 5.94 -4.59 -24.62
C SER A 50 5.11 -3.47 -25.24
N VAL A 51 4.74 -3.59 -26.51
CA VAL A 51 3.82 -2.66 -27.18
C VAL A 51 2.46 -2.64 -26.48
N THR A 52 1.90 -3.80 -26.15
CA THR A 52 0.63 -3.89 -25.42
C THR A 52 0.73 -3.25 -24.03
N ILE A 53 1.82 -3.48 -23.29
CA ILE A 53 2.06 -2.86 -21.97
C ILE A 53 2.13 -1.35 -22.10
N ASN A 54 2.87 -0.82 -23.08
CA ASN A 54 2.98 0.62 -23.30
C ASN A 54 1.61 1.24 -23.63
N LYS A 55 0.80 0.56 -24.45
CA LYS A 55 -0.57 1.00 -24.76
C LYS A 55 -1.44 1.08 -23.51
N ILE A 56 -1.47 0.01 -22.70
CA ILE A 56 -2.25 -0.02 -21.45
C ILE A 56 -1.77 1.09 -20.51
N ARG A 57 -0.46 1.31 -20.39
CA ARG A 57 0.13 2.33 -19.52
C ARG A 57 -0.22 3.76 -19.96
N ASP A 58 0.00 4.07 -21.22
CA ASP A 58 0.00 5.46 -21.71
C ASP A 58 -1.37 5.90 -22.22
N GLU A 59 -2.18 4.98 -22.76
CA GLU A 59 -3.49 5.30 -23.35
C GLU A 59 -4.66 4.97 -22.41
N GLU A 60 -4.62 3.83 -21.72
CA GLU A 60 -5.76 3.35 -20.92
C GLU A 60 -5.65 3.76 -19.45
N LEU A 61 -4.50 3.54 -18.82
CA LEU A 61 -4.29 3.82 -17.40
C LEU A 61 -4.16 5.31 -17.10
N TRP A 62 -3.52 6.07 -17.99
CA TRP A 62 -3.30 7.51 -17.80
C TRP A 62 -4.58 8.32 -17.54
N PRO A 63 -5.66 8.22 -18.34
CA PRO A 63 -6.89 8.96 -18.06
C PRO A 63 -7.54 8.53 -16.74
N LEU A 64 -7.55 7.21 -16.43
CA LEU A 64 -8.10 6.69 -15.18
C LEU A 64 -7.35 7.22 -13.95
N LEU A 65 -6.02 7.33 -14.07
CA LEU A 65 -5.19 7.88 -13.01
C LEU A 65 -5.48 9.36 -12.78
N ASN A 66 -5.65 10.15 -13.84
CA ASN A 66 -6.00 11.55 -13.72
C ASN A 66 -7.36 11.74 -13.03
N GLU A 67 -8.36 10.95 -13.43
CA GLU A 67 -9.68 10.96 -12.79
C GLU A 67 -9.59 10.60 -11.30
N LEU A 68 -8.80 9.57 -10.96
CA LEU A 68 -8.57 9.16 -9.57
C LEU A 68 -7.92 10.28 -8.75
N ILE A 69 -6.85 10.90 -9.27
CA ILE A 69 -6.13 11.98 -8.60
C ILE A 69 -7.07 13.18 -8.37
N GLU A 70 -7.88 13.52 -9.38
CA GLU A 70 -8.84 14.62 -9.26
C GLU A 70 -9.94 14.29 -8.25
N GLY A 71 -10.48 13.08 -8.26
CA GLY A 71 -11.47 12.61 -7.29
C GLY A 71 -10.96 12.65 -5.85
N LEU A 72 -9.73 12.19 -5.62
CA LEU A 72 -9.07 12.25 -4.32
C LEU A 72 -8.85 13.70 -3.87
N ASN A 73 -8.40 14.58 -4.76
CA ASN A 73 -8.22 16.00 -4.47
C ASN A 73 -9.54 16.66 -4.03
N ARG A 74 -10.63 16.40 -4.75
CA ARG A 74 -11.96 16.89 -4.39
C ARG A 74 -12.41 16.36 -3.02
N MET A 75 -12.29 15.06 -2.79
CA MET A 75 -12.65 14.41 -1.52
C MET A 75 -11.89 15.04 -0.33
N TRP A 76 -10.59 15.24 -0.46
CA TRP A 76 -9.77 15.84 0.60
C TRP A 76 -10.12 17.30 0.89
N LYS A 77 -10.43 18.08 -0.15
CA LYS A 77 -10.93 19.46 0.03
C LYS A 77 -12.26 19.47 0.80
N CYS A 78 -13.21 18.63 0.42
CA CYS A 78 -14.47 18.50 1.14
C CYS A 78 -14.25 18.09 2.60
N MET A 79 -13.34 17.15 2.86
CA MET A 79 -13.01 16.73 4.22
C MET A 79 -12.41 17.87 5.05
N LEU A 80 -11.52 18.68 4.46
CA LEU A 80 -10.95 19.85 5.11
C LEU A 80 -12.03 20.88 5.47
N GLU A 81 -12.95 21.16 4.55
CA GLU A 81 -14.08 22.08 4.79
C GLU A 81 -14.99 21.57 5.92
N CYS A 82 -15.33 20.28 5.91
CA CYS A 82 -16.11 19.65 6.97
C CYS A 82 -15.42 19.79 8.35
N HIS A 83 -14.12 19.50 8.44
CA HIS A 83 -13.38 19.63 9.70
C HIS A 83 -13.22 21.07 10.15
N HIS A 84 -13.08 22.02 9.21
CA HIS A 84 -13.07 23.44 9.53
C HIS A 84 -14.39 23.89 10.16
N SER A 85 -15.53 23.49 9.56
CA SER A 85 -16.87 23.75 10.08
C SER A 85 -17.08 23.12 11.47
N GLN A 86 -16.70 21.84 11.64
CA GLN A 86 -16.75 21.16 12.94
C GLN A 86 -15.93 21.89 14.01
N CYS A 87 -14.71 22.32 13.67
CA CYS A 87 -13.85 23.08 14.59
C CYS A 87 -14.49 24.41 14.99
N GLN A 88 -15.15 25.10 14.05
CA GLN A 88 -15.86 26.34 14.35
C GLN A 88 -17.04 26.09 15.31
N VAL A 89 -17.88 25.10 15.02
CA VAL A 89 -19.00 24.71 15.88
C VAL A 89 -18.52 24.35 17.29
N ILE A 90 -17.42 23.60 17.43
CA ILE A 90 -16.85 23.24 18.74
C ILE A 90 -16.36 24.49 19.49
N LYS A 91 -15.71 25.44 18.80
CA LYS A 91 -15.26 26.70 19.41
C LYS A 91 -16.43 27.53 19.91
N GLU A 92 -17.49 27.64 19.13
CA GLU A 92 -18.71 28.35 19.50
C GLU A 92 -19.43 27.65 20.65
N ALA A 93 -19.57 26.32 20.61
CA ALA A 93 -20.18 25.54 21.68
C ALA A 93 -19.44 25.71 23.03
N LYS A 94 -18.11 25.79 23.02
CA LYS A 94 -17.32 26.08 24.23
C LYS A 94 -17.62 27.47 24.80
N SER A 95 -17.93 28.46 23.95
CA SER A 95 -18.24 29.83 24.39
C SER A 95 -19.60 29.95 25.08
N LEU A 96 -20.52 28.99 24.84
CA LEU A 96 -21.83 28.94 25.49
C LEU A 96 -21.77 28.50 26.97
N GLY A 97 -20.60 28.10 27.47
CA GLY A 97 -20.40 27.64 28.83
C GLY A 97 -21.07 26.29 29.12
N SER A 98 -20.96 25.81 30.36
CA SER A 98 -21.66 24.59 30.81
C SER A 98 -23.15 24.88 30.99
N ILE A 99 -23.92 24.88 29.89
CA ILE A 99 -25.38 24.95 29.95
C ILE A 99 -25.90 23.64 30.58
N GLY A 100 -26.04 23.66 31.90
CA GLY A 100 -26.76 22.61 32.64
C GLY A 100 -25.91 21.70 33.52
N SER A 101 -25.03 22.25 34.37
CA SER A 101 -24.37 21.50 35.46
C SER A 101 -25.35 20.89 36.50
N GLY A 102 -26.67 21.14 36.37
CA GLY A 102 -27.69 20.65 37.31
C GLY A 102 -28.73 19.69 36.73
N LYS A 103 -28.69 19.33 35.43
CA LYS A 103 -29.65 18.38 34.86
C LYS A 103 -29.14 16.96 35.03
N LYS A 104 -29.94 16.13 35.72
CA LYS A 104 -29.80 14.67 35.78
C LYS A 104 -29.44 14.13 34.39
N LEU A 105 -28.31 13.43 34.26
CA LEU A 105 -27.93 12.69 33.04
C LEU A 105 -29.15 11.88 32.57
N SER A 106 -29.70 12.28 31.42
CA SER A 106 -30.83 11.60 30.78
C SER A 106 -30.34 10.32 30.11
N ASP A 107 -31.23 9.34 29.98
CA ASP A 107 -30.98 8.13 29.18
C ASP A 107 -30.58 8.46 27.74
N ASP A 108 -31.10 9.56 27.20
CA ASP A 108 -30.75 10.05 25.86
C ASP A 108 -29.30 10.53 25.76
N HIS A 109 -28.77 11.14 26.83
CA HIS A 109 -27.37 11.58 26.86
C HIS A 109 -26.45 10.37 26.86
N LEU A 110 -26.73 9.39 27.72
CA LEU A 110 -25.98 8.14 27.80
C LEU A 110 -25.98 7.42 26.45
N LYS A 111 -27.14 7.33 25.80
CA LYS A 111 -27.26 6.74 24.46
C LYS A 111 -26.47 7.52 23.39
N ALA A 112 -26.50 8.85 23.44
CA ALA A 112 -25.75 9.69 22.52
C ALA A 112 -24.22 9.52 22.69
N THR A 113 -23.72 9.48 23.93
CA THR A 113 -22.31 9.21 24.24
C THR A 113 -21.88 7.85 23.70
N LEU A 114 -22.69 6.80 23.94
CA LEU A 114 -22.40 5.45 23.44
C LEU A 114 -22.35 5.39 21.90
N GLN A 115 -23.29 6.04 21.23
CA GLN A 115 -23.33 6.10 19.78
C GLN A 115 -22.10 6.84 19.22
N LEU A 116 -21.74 7.96 19.82
CA LEU A 116 -20.54 8.70 19.45
C LEU A 116 -19.28 7.84 19.61
N GLU A 117 -19.16 7.11 20.71
CA GLU A 117 -18.02 6.22 20.96
C GLU A 117 -17.87 5.16 19.87
N HIS A 118 -18.96 4.44 19.53
CA HIS A 118 -18.96 3.46 18.45
C HIS A 118 -18.54 4.06 17.11
N GLU A 119 -19.06 5.24 16.76
CA GLU A 119 -18.70 5.91 15.51
C GLU A 119 -17.24 6.38 15.50
N LEU A 120 -16.70 6.86 16.63
CA LEU A 120 -15.29 7.28 16.73
C LEU A 120 -14.32 6.10 16.60
N ILE A 121 -14.60 4.98 17.26
CA ILE A 121 -13.80 3.76 17.13
C ILE A 121 -13.85 3.28 15.67
N SER A 122 -15.05 3.21 15.09
CA SER A 122 -15.26 2.80 13.70
C SER A 122 -14.53 3.71 12.72
N TRP A 123 -14.62 5.04 12.92
CA TRP A 123 -13.97 6.04 12.09
C TRP A 123 -12.45 5.93 12.16
N THR A 124 -11.87 5.75 13.35
CA THR A 124 -10.42 5.55 13.53
C THR A 124 -9.91 4.31 12.79
N ILE A 125 -10.61 3.19 12.95
CA ILE A 125 -10.32 1.92 12.26
C ILE A 125 -10.40 2.07 10.73
N LYS A 126 -11.45 2.72 10.24
CA LYS A 126 -11.70 2.91 8.80
C LYS A 126 -10.69 3.86 8.18
N PHE A 127 -10.40 4.99 8.85
CA PHE A 127 -9.43 5.98 8.39
C PHE A 127 -8.03 5.37 8.28
N SER A 128 -7.56 4.69 9.32
CA SER A 128 -6.27 3.99 9.33
C SER A 128 -6.17 2.94 8.21
N SER A 129 -7.23 2.15 7.99
CA SER A 129 -7.27 1.20 6.87
C SER A 129 -7.24 1.89 5.51
N TRP A 130 -8.01 2.96 5.35
CA TRP A 130 -8.19 3.64 4.09
C TRP A 130 -6.90 4.34 3.66
N ILE A 131 -6.23 5.05 4.58
CA ILE A 131 -4.95 5.71 4.27
C ILE A 131 -3.84 4.67 3.97
N GLY A 132 -3.82 3.55 4.71
CA GLY A 132 -2.90 2.45 4.44
C GLY A 132 -3.14 1.81 3.07
N ALA A 133 -4.40 1.57 2.70
CA ALA A 133 -4.76 1.06 1.39
C ALA A 133 -4.39 2.02 0.26
N GLN A 134 -4.59 3.33 0.47
CA GLN A 134 -4.20 4.36 -0.49
C GLN A 134 -2.68 4.38 -0.70
N LYS A 135 -1.89 4.40 0.38
CA LYS A 135 -0.42 4.32 0.31
C LYS A 135 0.03 3.04 -0.41
N GLY A 136 -0.54 1.91 -0.03
CA GLY A 136 -0.23 0.60 -0.65
C GLY A 136 -0.54 0.57 -2.14
N TYR A 137 -1.68 1.11 -2.56
CA TYR A 137 -2.07 1.22 -3.96
C TYR A 137 -1.06 2.06 -4.76
N VAL A 138 -0.72 3.26 -4.28
CA VAL A 138 0.22 4.16 -4.96
C VAL A 138 1.61 3.52 -5.08
N ARG A 139 2.08 2.86 -4.01
CA ARG A 139 3.37 2.17 -4.01
C ARG A 139 3.39 0.99 -4.98
N ALA A 140 2.32 0.19 -5.02
CA ALA A 140 2.19 -0.92 -5.96
C ALA A 140 2.16 -0.43 -7.42
N LEU A 141 1.41 0.64 -7.69
CA LEU A 141 1.34 1.28 -9.00
C LEU A 141 2.71 1.79 -9.46
N ASN A 142 3.42 2.52 -8.59
CA ASN A 142 4.76 3.03 -8.89
C ASN A 142 5.75 1.89 -9.18
N ASN A 143 5.73 0.83 -8.37
CA ASN A 143 6.58 -0.34 -8.57
C ASN A 143 6.28 -1.09 -9.87
N TRP A 144 5.01 -1.16 -10.29
CA TRP A 144 4.63 -1.72 -11.58
C TRP A 144 5.17 -0.85 -12.73
N LEU A 145 4.99 0.47 -12.66
CA LEU A 145 5.50 1.40 -13.68
C LEU A 145 7.03 1.34 -13.82
N LEU A 146 7.76 1.15 -12.71
CA LEU A 146 9.21 0.98 -12.75
C LEU A 146 9.64 -0.25 -13.55
N LYS A 147 8.87 -1.35 -13.49
CA LYS A 147 9.12 -2.56 -14.28
C LYS A 147 8.86 -2.36 -15.78
N CYS A 148 8.05 -1.36 -16.14
CA CYS A 148 7.78 -0.98 -17.52
C CYS A 148 8.89 -0.12 -18.13
N LEU A 149 9.86 0.34 -17.33
CA LEU A 149 11.03 1.07 -17.80
C LEU A 149 12.20 0.11 -17.99
N HIS A 150 12.88 0.21 -19.13
CA HIS A 150 14.19 -0.39 -19.30
C HIS A 150 15.24 0.52 -18.63
N TYR A 151 15.29 0.49 -17.30
CA TYR A 151 16.25 1.27 -16.53
C TYR A 151 17.47 0.41 -16.21
N GLU A 152 18.57 0.67 -16.91
CA GLU A 152 19.90 0.23 -16.48
C GLU A 152 20.54 1.39 -15.69
N PRO A 153 20.79 1.25 -14.38
CA PRO A 153 21.41 2.30 -13.60
C PRO A 153 22.80 2.61 -14.15
N GLU A 154 23.03 3.87 -14.52
CA GLU A 154 24.35 4.32 -14.96
C GLU A 154 25.30 4.33 -13.76
N VAL A 155 26.35 3.51 -13.84
CA VAL A 155 27.42 3.49 -12.84
C VAL A 155 28.48 4.49 -13.28
N THR A 156 28.63 5.55 -12.49
CA THR A 156 29.68 6.56 -12.66
C THR A 156 30.81 6.32 -11.65
N ASP A 157 31.95 6.98 -11.82
CA ASP A 157 33.08 6.88 -10.87
C ASP A 157 32.69 7.27 -9.43
N ASP A 158 31.63 8.08 -9.27
CA ASP A 158 31.06 8.51 -7.98
C ASP A 158 29.98 7.54 -7.43
N GLY A 159 29.73 6.42 -8.11
CA GLY A 159 28.70 5.44 -7.75
C GLY A 159 27.48 5.42 -8.69
N ILE A 160 26.39 4.80 -8.26
CA ILE A 160 25.16 4.69 -9.05
C ILE A 160 24.51 6.07 -9.17
N ALA A 161 24.35 6.55 -10.39
CA ALA A 161 23.71 7.84 -10.63
C ALA A 161 22.27 7.86 -10.09
N PRO A 162 21.86 8.95 -9.40
CA PRO A 162 20.49 9.08 -8.91
C PRO A 162 19.50 9.10 -10.08
N PHE A 163 18.38 8.40 -9.91
CA PHE A 163 17.37 8.26 -10.94
C PHE A 163 16.83 9.63 -11.39
N SER A 164 16.91 9.92 -12.69
CA SER A 164 16.32 11.11 -13.31
C SER A 164 15.31 10.68 -14.39
N PRO A 165 14.00 10.97 -14.22
CA PRO A 165 12.99 10.56 -15.20
C PRO A 165 13.26 11.10 -16.62
N SER A 166 13.81 12.32 -16.71
CA SER A 166 14.16 12.98 -17.97
C SER A 166 15.31 12.29 -18.70
N ARG A 167 16.29 11.73 -17.97
CA ARG A 167 17.45 11.04 -18.55
C ARG A 167 17.09 9.66 -19.11
N VAL A 168 16.06 9.03 -18.55
CA VAL A 168 15.62 7.66 -18.91
C VAL A 168 14.51 7.68 -19.97
N GLY A 169 14.06 8.87 -20.40
CA GLY A 169 12.91 9.01 -21.29
C GLY A 169 11.62 8.47 -20.67
N ALA A 170 11.51 8.54 -19.34
CA ALA A 170 10.37 7.98 -18.62
C ALA A 170 9.08 8.71 -19.02
N PRO A 171 7.99 7.99 -19.35
CA PRO A 171 6.73 8.60 -19.72
C PRO A 171 6.16 9.47 -18.57
N PRO A 172 5.35 10.50 -18.87
CA PRO A 172 4.82 11.42 -17.85
C PRO A 172 4.10 10.73 -16.68
N ILE A 173 3.39 9.63 -16.96
CA ILE A 173 2.71 8.81 -15.95
C ILE A 173 3.66 8.28 -14.88
N PHE A 174 4.88 7.91 -15.25
CA PHE A 174 5.88 7.46 -14.29
C PHE A 174 6.28 8.60 -13.36
N VAL A 175 6.53 9.80 -13.92
CA VAL A 175 6.97 10.98 -13.13
C VAL A 175 5.95 11.30 -12.05
N ILE A 176 4.67 11.39 -12.43
CA ILE A 176 3.59 11.72 -11.51
C ILE A 176 3.42 10.64 -10.44
N CYS A 177 3.36 9.36 -10.83
CA CYS A 177 3.20 8.27 -9.86
C CYS A 177 4.37 8.15 -8.88
N ASN A 178 5.60 8.38 -9.36
CA ASN A 178 6.78 8.36 -8.52
C ASN A 178 6.78 9.52 -7.52
N GLN A 179 6.47 10.74 -7.96
CA GLN A 179 6.30 11.88 -7.06
C GLN A 179 5.16 11.66 -6.07
N TRP A 180 4.02 11.15 -6.54
CA TRP A 180 2.88 10.83 -5.70
C TRP A 180 3.24 9.80 -4.62
N SER A 181 3.95 8.71 -4.97
CA SER A 181 4.41 7.73 -3.99
C SER A 181 5.33 8.36 -2.95
N GLN A 182 6.32 9.16 -3.38
CA GLN A 182 7.26 9.80 -2.46
C GLN A 182 6.57 10.75 -1.49
N VAL A 183 5.60 11.53 -1.97
CA VAL A 183 4.81 12.43 -1.11
C VAL A 183 3.96 11.61 -0.14
N MET A 184 3.30 10.55 -0.60
CA MET A 184 2.51 9.66 0.26
C MET A 184 3.35 8.96 1.33
N ASP A 185 4.61 8.61 1.04
CA ASP A 185 5.53 8.02 2.02
C ASP A 185 6.03 9.04 3.04
N ARG A 186 6.13 10.33 2.67
CA ARG A 186 6.55 11.42 3.59
C ARG A 186 5.44 11.86 4.54
N ILE A 187 4.19 11.82 4.09
CA ILE A 187 3.05 12.23 4.92
C ILE A 187 2.82 11.16 5.99
N SER A 188 2.91 11.53 7.26
CA SER A 188 2.57 10.64 8.37
C SER A 188 1.10 10.78 8.75
N GLU A 189 0.37 9.67 8.70
CA GLU A 189 -0.99 9.52 9.22
C GLU A 189 -1.03 9.33 10.73
N ARG A 190 0.12 9.04 11.36
CA ARG A 190 0.21 8.66 12.76
C ARG A 190 -0.37 9.73 13.68
N GLU A 191 -0.01 10.99 13.47
CA GLU A 191 -0.50 12.09 14.30
C GLU A 191 -2.03 12.20 14.27
N VAL A 192 -2.65 12.00 13.11
CA VAL A 192 -4.11 12.02 12.95
C VAL A 192 -4.73 10.81 13.64
N VAL A 193 -4.22 9.60 13.38
CA VAL A 193 -4.72 8.35 13.99
C VAL A 193 -4.59 8.38 15.51
N ASP A 194 -3.46 8.86 16.05
CA ASP A 194 -3.23 8.98 17.48
C ASP A 194 -4.17 10.02 18.11
N SER A 195 -4.40 11.15 17.43
CA SER A 195 -5.37 12.15 17.89
C SER A 195 -6.80 11.61 17.93
N MET A 196 -7.22 10.84 16.92
CA MET A 196 -8.52 10.18 16.88
C MET A 196 -8.64 9.14 18.00
N ARG A 197 -7.59 8.35 18.24
CA ARG A 197 -7.52 7.37 19.32
C ARG A 197 -7.64 8.02 20.69
N ILE A 198 -6.90 9.11 20.93
CA ILE A 198 -7.00 9.90 22.18
C ILE A 198 -8.42 10.42 22.38
N PHE A 199 -9.07 10.88 21.30
CA PHE A 199 -10.44 11.36 21.37
C PHE A 199 -11.42 10.23 21.74
N ALA A 200 -11.34 9.07 21.08
CA ALA A 200 -12.14 7.90 21.43
C ALA A 200 -11.92 7.49 22.90
N MET A 201 -10.66 7.38 23.35
CA MET A 201 -10.36 7.06 24.75
C MET A 201 -10.93 8.08 25.75
N SER A 202 -11.00 9.36 25.37
CA SER A 202 -11.58 10.40 26.22
C SER A 202 -13.10 10.25 26.34
N ILE A 203 -13.78 9.90 25.25
CA ILE A 203 -15.24 9.64 25.26
C ILE A 203 -15.55 8.33 25.99
N PHE A 204 -14.71 7.31 25.83
CA PHE A 204 -14.81 6.07 26.59
C PHE A 204 -14.73 6.29 28.11
N GLN A 205 -13.80 7.13 28.58
CA GLN A 205 -13.70 7.50 30.00
C GLN A 205 -14.96 8.22 30.50
N LEU A 206 -15.54 9.11 29.68
CA LEU A 206 -16.81 9.76 30.00
C LEU A 206 -17.96 8.76 30.09
N TRP A 207 -18.01 7.79 29.17
CA TRP A 207 -18.98 6.70 29.22
C TRP A 207 -18.84 5.85 30.49
N GLU A 208 -17.63 5.48 30.89
CA GLU A 208 -17.38 4.73 32.13
C GLU A 208 -17.86 5.50 33.37
N GLN A 209 -17.61 6.81 33.40
CA GLN A 209 -18.10 7.69 34.47
C GLN A 209 -19.62 7.75 34.49
N ASP A 210 -20.27 8.04 33.36
CA ASP A 210 -21.73 8.13 33.24
C ASP A 210 -22.41 6.79 33.58
N LYS A 211 -21.83 5.67 33.14
CA LYS A 211 -22.28 4.31 33.48
C LYS A 211 -22.21 4.06 34.98
N SER A 212 -21.09 4.40 35.62
CA SER A 212 -20.89 4.21 37.06
C SER A 212 -21.91 5.00 37.88
N GLU A 213 -22.13 6.28 37.55
CA GLU A 213 -23.15 7.12 38.19
C GLU A 213 -24.55 6.54 38.01
N MET A 214 -24.86 6.02 36.82
CA MET A 214 -26.14 5.37 36.53
C MET A 214 -26.29 4.08 37.36
N HIS A 215 -25.24 3.27 37.49
CA HIS A 215 -25.24 2.03 38.28
C HIS A 215 -25.49 2.33 39.77
N GLN A 216 -24.84 3.36 40.33
CA GLN A 216 -25.07 3.80 41.70
C GLN A 216 -26.53 4.20 41.96
N ARG A 217 -27.18 4.84 40.98
CA ARG A 217 -28.62 5.18 41.05
C ARG A 217 -29.51 3.94 40.96
N MET A 218 -29.13 2.94 40.17
CA MET A 218 -29.91 1.70 39.99
C MET A 218 -29.89 0.81 41.23
N MET A 219 -28.80 0.83 42.01
CA MET A 219 -28.73 0.09 43.28
C MET A 219 -29.76 0.58 44.31
N ALA A 220 -30.30 1.80 44.14
CA ALA A 220 -31.39 2.33 44.95
C ALA A 220 -32.80 1.91 44.46
N ASN A 221 -32.92 1.28 43.29
CA ASN A 221 -34.22 0.91 42.70
C ASN A 221 -34.16 -0.44 41.93
N LYS A 222 -34.70 -1.51 42.54
CA LYS A 222 -34.62 -2.90 42.06
C LYS A 222 -35.21 -3.14 40.66
N ASP A 223 -36.10 -2.29 40.16
CA ASP A 223 -36.72 -2.43 38.84
C ASP A 223 -35.78 -2.12 37.66
N LEU A 224 -34.55 -1.65 37.91
CA LEU A 224 -33.59 -1.26 36.88
C LEU A 224 -32.54 -2.32 36.55
N GLU A 225 -32.67 -3.54 37.10
CA GLU A 225 -31.68 -4.62 36.92
C GLU A 225 -31.46 -5.02 35.45
N ARG A 226 -32.54 -5.07 34.64
CA ARG A 226 -32.43 -5.35 33.20
C ARG A 226 -31.60 -4.31 32.45
N LYS A 227 -31.67 -3.05 32.88
CA LYS A 227 -30.96 -1.94 32.26
C LYS A 227 -29.48 -1.95 32.63
N ALA A 228 -29.15 -2.28 33.88
CA ALA A 228 -27.77 -2.51 34.31
C ALA A 228 -27.11 -3.61 33.47
N ARG A 229 -27.78 -4.75 33.30
CA ARG A 229 -27.27 -5.85 32.45
C ARG A 229 -27.06 -5.44 30.98
N ASN A 230 -27.87 -4.52 30.45
CA ASN A 230 -27.67 -4.01 29.09
C ASN A 230 -26.43 -3.12 28.99
N LEU A 231 -26.26 -2.20 29.94
CA LEU A 231 -25.07 -1.33 30.01
C LEU A 231 -23.77 -2.15 30.14
N ASP A 232 -23.79 -3.25 30.90
CA ASP A 232 -22.65 -4.15 31.01
C ASP A 232 -22.32 -4.88 29.71
N ARG A 233 -23.34 -5.20 28.90
CA ARG A 233 -23.11 -5.81 27.57
C ARG A 233 -22.50 -4.82 26.59
N GLU A 234 -23.00 -3.59 26.55
CA GLU A 234 -22.46 -2.54 25.69
C GLU A 234 -21.02 -2.18 26.10
N ASP A 235 -20.75 -2.11 27.39
CA ASP A 235 -19.40 -1.91 27.92
C ASP A 235 -18.43 -3.02 27.48
N GLN A 236 -18.81 -4.29 27.59
CA GLN A 236 -18.00 -5.41 27.09
C GLN A 236 -17.77 -5.33 25.58
N LYS A 237 -18.75 -4.84 24.82
CA LYS A 237 -18.63 -4.65 23.37
C LYS A 237 -17.66 -3.52 23.04
N LEU A 238 -17.75 -2.38 23.73
CA LEU A 238 -16.81 -1.27 23.58
C LEU A 238 -15.37 -1.69 23.86
N HIS A 239 -15.13 -2.40 24.97
CA HIS A 239 -13.79 -2.91 25.28
C HIS A 239 -13.22 -3.79 24.16
N LYS A 240 -14.05 -4.64 23.53
CA LYS A 240 -13.62 -5.46 22.39
C LYS A 240 -13.30 -4.61 21.17
N GLU A 241 -14.11 -3.59 20.89
CA GLU A 241 -13.91 -2.67 19.76
C GLU A 241 -12.64 -1.82 19.94
N ILE A 242 -12.40 -1.28 21.14
CA ILE A 242 -11.18 -0.56 21.49
C ILE A 242 -9.95 -1.46 21.34
N GLN A 243 -10.02 -2.69 21.83
CA GLN A 243 -8.92 -3.64 21.65
C GLN A 243 -8.67 -3.94 20.16
N ALA A 244 -9.72 -4.05 19.35
CA ALA A 244 -9.60 -4.26 17.92
C ALA A 244 -8.98 -3.03 17.22
N MET A 245 -9.37 -1.83 17.62
CA MET A 245 -8.78 -0.57 17.16
C MET A 245 -7.29 -0.52 17.45
N ASP A 246 -6.89 -0.74 18.70
CA ASP A 246 -5.49 -0.70 19.13
C ASP A 246 -4.63 -1.72 18.37
N LYS A 247 -5.10 -2.96 18.25
CA LYS A 247 -4.42 -4.00 17.44
C LYS A 247 -4.21 -3.54 16.00
N LYS A 248 -5.22 -2.90 15.41
CA LYS A 248 -5.16 -2.47 14.01
C LYS A 248 -4.23 -1.28 13.80
N ILE A 249 -4.24 -0.30 14.70
CA ILE A 249 -3.34 0.85 14.66
C ILE A 249 -1.87 0.38 14.74
N ILE A 250 -1.59 -0.63 15.58
CA ILE A 250 -0.26 -1.25 15.68
C ILE A 250 0.14 -1.94 14.37
N LEU A 251 -0.76 -2.75 13.78
CA LEU A 251 -0.49 -3.46 12.53
C LEU A 251 -0.23 -2.52 11.34
N VAL A 252 -0.94 -1.39 11.28
CA VAL A 252 -0.74 -0.39 10.21
C VAL A 252 0.55 0.42 10.43
N SER A 253 0.97 0.61 11.68
CA SER A 253 2.23 1.28 12.03
C SER A 253 3.47 0.37 11.91
N GLY A 254 3.26 -0.95 11.92
CA GLY A 254 4.30 -1.97 11.85
C GLY A 254 4.61 -2.36 10.41
N ASP A 255 5.72 -1.84 9.90
CA ASP A 255 6.55 -2.43 8.85
C ASP A 255 6.05 -2.30 7.39
N GLY A 256 6.38 -1.15 6.80
CA GLY A 256 6.41 -0.96 5.35
C GLY A 256 7.66 -1.53 4.66
N ASN A 257 8.52 -2.30 5.36
CA ASN A 257 9.85 -2.67 4.87
C ASN A 257 10.02 -4.17 4.51
N SER A 258 9.00 -5.02 4.71
CA SER A 258 9.12 -6.46 4.46
C SER A 258 8.80 -6.93 3.03
N LEU A 259 8.49 -6.03 2.11
CA LEU A 259 8.38 -6.34 0.67
C LEU A 259 9.55 -5.75 -0.14
N SER A 260 10.77 -5.92 0.38
CA SER A 260 11.94 -6.08 -0.49
C SER A 260 11.75 -7.38 -1.26
N VAL A 261 11.14 -7.29 -2.45
CA VAL A 261 11.21 -8.36 -3.45
C VAL A 261 12.69 -8.63 -3.66
N ALA A 262 13.17 -9.73 -3.08
CA ALA A 262 14.48 -10.28 -3.35
C ALA A 262 14.63 -10.38 -4.87
N GLY A 263 15.48 -9.52 -5.43
CA GLY A 263 15.97 -9.68 -6.78
C GLY A 263 16.70 -11.01 -6.81
N HIS A 264 16.01 -12.08 -7.24
CA HIS A 264 16.66 -13.28 -7.73
C HIS A 264 17.41 -12.89 -9.01
N VAL A 265 18.60 -12.34 -8.82
CA VAL A 265 19.66 -12.34 -9.81
C VAL A 265 19.94 -13.82 -10.07
N TYR A 266 19.67 -14.26 -11.31
CA TYR A 266 20.15 -15.54 -11.80
C TYR A 266 21.68 -15.51 -11.76
N GLN A 267 22.26 -16.00 -10.66
CA GLN A 267 23.67 -16.35 -10.61
C GLN A 267 23.83 -17.60 -11.47
N SER A 268 24.46 -17.40 -12.64
CA SER A 268 24.84 -18.48 -13.52
C SER A 268 26.16 -19.04 -13.00
N ASP A 269 26.08 -20.16 -12.28
CA ASP A 269 27.26 -20.94 -11.93
C ASP A 269 27.92 -21.46 -13.21
N THR A 270 28.97 -20.76 -13.62
CA THR A 270 30.00 -21.30 -14.50
C THR A 270 31.35 -21.10 -13.84
N SER A 271 31.58 -21.81 -12.75
CA SER A 271 32.92 -22.07 -12.24
C SER A 271 33.59 -23.10 -13.15
N ASN A 272 34.55 -22.63 -13.94
CA ASN A 272 35.51 -23.46 -14.64
C ASN A 272 36.85 -23.43 -13.89
N THR A 273 37.52 -24.59 -13.89
CA THR A 273 38.97 -24.87 -13.78
C THR A 273 39.59 -25.26 -12.43
N SER A 274 40.02 -26.53 -12.39
CA SER A 274 41.40 -27.03 -12.14
C SER A 274 41.36 -28.53 -12.47
N LEU A 275 42.00 -29.09 -13.52
CA LEU A 275 43.43 -29.29 -13.78
C LEU A 275 44.25 -29.68 -12.55
N GLN A 276 44.29 -30.97 -12.23
CA GLN A 276 45.53 -31.78 -12.07
C GLN A 276 45.18 -33.25 -11.80
N GLY A 277 45.86 -34.17 -12.49
CA GLY A 277 45.74 -35.63 -12.35
C GLY A 277 45.67 -36.34 -13.69
#